data_AF-A0AAW3AQQ3-F1
#
_entry.id   AF-A0AAW3AQQ3-F1
#
_cell.length_a   1.000
_cell.length_b   1.000
_cell.length_c   1.000
_cell.angle_alpha   90.00
_cell.angle_beta   90.00
_cell.angle_gamma   90.00
#
_symmetry.space_group_name_H-M   'P 1'
#
loop_
_entity.id
_entity.type
_entity.pdbx_description
1 polymer ?
#
loop_
_entity_poly.entity_id
_entity_poly.type
_entity_poly.pdbx_seq_one_letter_code
_entity_poly.pdbx_strand_id
1 'polypeptide(L)' 'MMMTSGTGKNYRNSFECFTHCVKSEGVVSLFRGAGANILRGIAGALVLSGVDAIKPYYIKARANRV' A
#
# COMPACT_ATOMS: atom_id res chain seq x y z
N MET A 1 12.29 2.15 1.47
CA MET A 1 12.94 3.46 1.29
C MET A 1 12.22 4.48 2.16
N MET A 2 12.97 5.23 2.95
CA MET A 2 12.46 6.24 3.88
C MET A 2 12.06 7.47 3.05
N MET A 3 10.83 7.95 3.19
CA MET A 3 10.40 9.22 2.61
C MET A 3 11.19 10.33 3.32
N THR A 4 12.29 10.78 2.72
CA THR A 4 13.03 11.94 3.22
C THR A 4 12.18 13.18 2.99
N SER A 5 11.58 13.71 4.06
CA SER A 5 10.84 14.97 3.99
C SER A 5 11.85 16.11 3.94
N GLY A 6 11.85 16.89 2.84
CA GLY A 6 12.63 18.13 2.74
C GLY A 6 13.66 18.21 1.60
N THR A 7 13.85 17.17 0.77
CA THR A 7 14.82 17.19 -0.34
C THR A 7 14.19 17.48 -1.71
N GLY A 8 13.13 18.30 -1.77
CA GLY A 8 12.38 18.60 -3.01
C GLY A 8 11.65 19.95 -2.98
N LYS A 9 10.92 20.28 -4.07
CA LYS A 9 10.06 21.48 -4.12
C LYS A 9 9.02 21.42 -3.00
N ASN A 10 9.16 22.33 -2.04
CA ASN A 10 8.18 22.48 -0.96
C ASN A 10 6.94 23.19 -1.52
N TYR A 11 5.84 22.45 -1.63
CA TYR A 11 4.54 23.03 -2.00
C TYR A 11 3.88 23.62 -0.77
N ARG A 12 3.31 24.82 -0.91
CA ARG A 12 2.69 25.52 0.22
C ARG A 12 1.44 24.80 0.72
N ASN A 13 0.72 24.13 -0.20
CA ASN A 13 -0.52 23.40 0.04
C ASN A 13 -0.62 22.17 -0.89
N SER A 14 -1.40 21.15 -0.50
CA SER A 14 -1.65 19.95 -1.34
C SER A 14 -2.26 20.26 -2.70
N PHE A 15 -3.07 21.32 -2.79
CA PHE A 15 -3.69 21.78 -4.04
C PHE A 15 -2.67 22.39 -5.01
N GLU A 16 -1.67 23.08 -4.47
CA GLU A 16 -0.56 23.64 -5.24
C GLU A 16 0.31 22.52 -5.82
N CYS A 17 0.60 21.48 -5.01
CA CYS A 17 1.26 20.26 -5.47
C CYS A 17 0.47 19.56 -6.60
N PHE A 18 -0.84 19.37 -6.41
CA PHE A 18 -1.70 18.72 -7.39
C PHE A 18 -1.68 19.44 -8.75
N THR A 19 -1.88 20.75 -8.74
CA THR A 19 -1.86 21.57 -9.96
C THR A 19 -0.49 21.61 -10.61
N HIS A 20 0.60 21.65 -9.82
CA HIS A 20 1.96 21.52 -10.33
C HIS A 20 2.20 20.18 -11.03
N CYS A 21 1.90 19.06 -10.37
CA CYS A 21 2.08 17.73 -10.93
C CYS A 21 1.28 17.52 -12.23
N VAL A 22 0.01 17.95 -12.25
CA VAL A 22 -0.83 17.83 -13.46
C VAL A 22 -0.30 18.68 -14.60
N LYS A 23 0.18 19.90 -14.33
CA LYS A 23 0.74 20.78 -15.36
C LYS A 23 2.11 20.31 -15.88
N SER A 24 2.97 19.78 -15.01
CA SER A 24 4.33 19.41 -15.39
C SER A 24 4.46 18.01 -15.98
N GLU A 25 3.70 17.04 -15.46
CA GLU A 25 3.83 15.62 -15.82
C GLU A 25 2.56 15.03 -16.44
N GLY A 26 1.45 15.77 -16.42
CA GLY A 26 0.15 15.33 -16.93
C GLY A 26 -0.66 14.51 -15.92
N VAL A 27 -1.95 14.34 -16.23
CA VAL A 27 -2.91 13.57 -15.40
C VAL A 27 -2.52 12.09 -15.22
N VAL A 28 -1.77 11.52 -16.16
CA VAL A 28 -1.30 10.13 -16.08
C VAL A 28 -0.27 9.95 -14.96
N SER A 29 0.46 11.00 -14.58
CA SER A 29 1.45 10.91 -13.50
C SER A 29 0.80 10.60 -12.14
N LEU A 30 -0.45 11.04 -11.92
CA LEU A 30 -1.20 10.74 -10.68
C LEU A 30 -1.48 9.23 -10.50
N PHE A 31 -1.49 8.47 -11.58
CA PHE A 31 -1.73 7.03 -11.56
C PHE A 31 -0.44 6.21 -11.63
N ARG A 32 0.73 6.86 -11.66
CA ARG A 32 2.02 6.15 -11.55
C ARG A 32 2.08 5.43 -10.21
N GLY A 33 2.34 4.12 -10.25
CA GLY A 33 2.36 3.27 -9.07
C GLY A 33 1.02 2.62 -8.70
N ALA A 34 -0.06 2.88 -9.45
CA ALA A 34 -1.35 2.20 -9.23
C ALA A 34 -1.21 0.66 -9.31
N GLY A 35 -0.43 0.15 -10.26
CA GLY A 35 -0.14 -1.29 -10.38
C GLY A 35 0.59 -1.88 -9.16
N ALA A 36 1.55 -1.14 -8.59
CA ALA A 36 2.22 -1.55 -7.36
C ALA A 36 1.25 -1.59 -6.16
N ASN A 37 0.31 -0.64 -6.10
CA ASN A 37 -0.73 -0.63 -5.07
C ASN A 37 -1.72 -1.79 -5.22
N ILE A 38 -2.08 -2.16 -6.45
CA ILE A 38 -2.91 -3.34 -6.74
C ILE A 38 -2.19 -4.62 -6.31
N LEU A 39 -0.91 -4.78 -6.68
CA LEU A 39 -0.12 -5.95 -6.29
C LEU A 39 -0.01 -6.08 -4.76
N ARG A 40 0.17 -4.96 -4.05
CA ARG A 40 0.14 -4.92 -2.59
C ARG A 40 -1.21 -5.36 -2.02
N GLY A 41 -2.32 -4.93 -2.64
CA GLY A 41 -3.67 -5.35 -2.24
C GLY A 41 -3.89 -6.85 -2.39
N ILE A 42 -3.47 -7.42 -3.52
CA ILE A 42 -3.55 -8.88 -3.77
C ILE A 42 -2.71 -9.65 -2.76
N ALA A 43 -1.47 -9.20 -2.51
CA ALA A 43 -0.60 -9.84 -1.51
C ALA A 43 -1.20 -9.78 -0.09
N GLY A 44 -1.82 -8.66 0.29
CA GLY A 44 -2.52 -8.54 1.58
C GLY A 44 -3.71 -9.49 1.69
N ALA A 45 -4.52 -9.60 0.65
CA ALA A 45 -5.65 -10.53 0.60
C ALA A 45 -5.21 -12.00 0.66
N LEU A 46 -4.10 -12.34 -0.03
CA LEU A 46 -3.49 -13.66 0.03
C LEU A 46 -3.04 -14.02 1.45
N VAL A 47 -2.36 -13.10 2.13
CA VAL A 47 -1.92 -13.31 3.52
C VAL A 47 -3.11 -13.49 4.44
N LEU A 48 -4.15 -12.66 4.30
CA LEU A 48 -5.36 -12.74 5.12
C LEU A 48 -6.08 -14.08 4.94
N SER A 49 -6.33 -14.48 3.69
CA SER A 49 -6.95 -15.78 3.38
C SER A 49 -6.08 -16.96 3.86
N GLY A 50 -4.76 -16.84 3.71
CA GLY A 50 -3.80 -17.83 4.21
C GLY A 50 -3.87 -18.00 5.72
N VAL A 51 -3.93 -16.91 6.49
CA VAL A 51 -4.10 -17.02 7.96
C VAL A 51 -5.47 -17.56 8.33
N ASP A 52 -6.55 -17.20 7.64
CA ASP A 52 -7.89 -17.76 7.90
C ASP A 52 -7.94 -19.28 7.68
N ALA A 53 -7.23 -19.80 6.67
CA ALA A 53 -7.14 -21.24 6.42
C ALA A 53 -6.28 -22.00 7.44
N ILE A 54 -5.20 -21.39 7.93
CA ILE A 54 -4.24 -22.02 8.86
C ILE A 54 -4.71 -21.97 10.31
N LYS A 55 -5.42 -20.91 10.70
CA LYS A 55 -5.97 -20.71 12.05
C LYS A 55 -6.75 -21.91 12.61
N PRO A 56 -7.71 -22.52 11.89
CA PRO A 56 -8.50 -23.63 12.42
C PRO A 56 -7.64 -24.87 12.72
N TYR A 57 -6.64 -25.15 11.89
CA TYR A 57 -5.70 -26.25 12.13
C TYR A 57 -4.84 -26.00 13.36
N TYR A 58 -4.32 -24.78 13.52
CA TYR A 58 -3.55 -24.39 14.70
C TYR A 58 -4.36 -24.47 16.00
N ILE A 59 -5.62 -24.02 15.98
CA ILE A 59 -6.53 -24.10 17.13
C ILE A 59 -6.79 -25.56 17.50
N LYS A 60 -7.02 -26.43 16.52
CA LYS A 60 -7.25 -27.86 16.74
C LYS A 60 -6.02 -28.57 17.34
N ALA A 61 -4.82 -28.25 16.83
CA ALA A 61 -3.56 -28.79 17.33
C ALA A 61 -3.23 -28.30 18.76
N ARG A 62 -3.59 -27.06 19.11
CA ARG A 62 -3.43 -26.50 20.46
C ARG A 62 -4.46 -27.05 21.46
N ALA A 63 -5.70 -27.26 21.02
CA ALA A 63 -6.76 -27.83 21.86
C ALA A 63 -6.47 -29.29 22.25
N ASN A 64 -5.74 -30.04 21.42
CA ASN A 64 -5.36 -31.43 21.69
C ASN A 64 -4.10 -31.58 22.58
N ARG A 65 -3.55 -30.47 23.07
CA ARG A 65 -2.36 -30.44 23.96
C ARG A 65 -2.67 -30.06 25.41
N VAL A 66 -3.95 -29.85 25.74
CA VAL A 66 -4.49 -29.65 27.10
C VAL A 66 -5.41 -30.82 27.41
#